data_AF-A0A9E5U736-F1
#
_entry.id   AF-A0A9E5U736-F1
#
_cell.length_a   1.000
_cell.length_b   1.000
_cell.length_c   1.000
_cell.angle_alpha   90.00
_cell.angle_beta   90.00
_cell.angle_gamma   90.00
#
_symmetry.space_group_name_H-M   'P 1'
#
loop_
_entity.id
_entity.type
_entity.pdbx_description
1 polymer ?
#
loop_
_entity_poly.entity_id
_entity_poly.type
_entity_poly.pdbx_seq_one_letter_code
_entity_poly.pdbx_strand_id
1 'polypeptide(L)' 'RATAEDLDLAPGEPQELDDGSLETALREAEHRVVTRAWAQAGGNVTRASKLLGVSRPTVYKLLRDHGLKE' A
#
# COMPACT_ATOMS: atom_id res chain seq x y z
N ARG A 1 31.25 -9.99 6.93
CA ARG A 1 30.33 -10.29 5.81
C ARG A 1 29.04 -10.75 6.46
N ALA A 2 27.96 -9.97 6.39
CA ALA A 2 26.69 -10.36 6.99
C ALA A 2 25.96 -11.31 6.04
N THR A 3 25.42 -12.37 6.60
CA THR A 3 24.57 -13.37 5.92
C THR A 3 23.10 -13.06 6.20
N ALA A 4 22.19 -13.62 5.41
CA ALA A 4 20.74 -13.42 5.61
C ALA A 4 20.27 -13.88 7.00
N GLU A 5 20.93 -14.89 7.57
CA GLU A 5 20.69 -15.39 8.93
C GLU A 5 21.05 -14.35 10.00
N ASP A 6 22.07 -13.51 9.76
CA ASP A 6 22.44 -12.43 10.71
C ASP A 6 21.38 -11.33 10.80
N LEU A 7 20.46 -11.25 9.82
CA LEU A 7 19.42 -10.22 9.71
C LEU A 7 18.01 -10.75 9.98
N ASP A 8 17.88 -12.01 10.39
CA ASP A 8 16.59 -12.68 10.65
C ASP A 8 15.60 -12.54 9.48
N LEU A 9 16.14 -12.47 8.25
CA LEU A 9 15.35 -12.32 7.04
C LEU A 9 14.78 -13.69 6.67
N ALA A 10 13.47 -13.85 6.84
CA ALA A 10 12.77 -14.99 6.27
C ALA A 10 13.01 -15.03 4.75
N PRO A 11 13.15 -16.24 4.15
CA PRO A 11 13.23 -16.36 2.70
C PRO A 11 11.92 -15.82 2.10
N GLY A 12 11.96 -14.58 1.63
CA GLY A 12 10.87 -13.98 0.89
C GLY A 12 10.77 -14.68 -0.46
N GLU A 13 9.55 -14.96 -0.92
CA GLU A 13 9.36 -15.38 -2.30
C GLU A 13 9.96 -14.31 -3.21
N PRO A 14 10.68 -14.70 -4.29
CA PRO A 14 11.15 -13.75 -5.28
C PRO A 14 9.91 -13.05 -5.85
N GLN A 15 9.69 -11.82 -5.43
CA GLN A 15 8.73 -10.96 -6.10
C GLN A 15 9.43 -10.53 -7.38
N GLU A 16 9.09 -11.19 -8.49
CA GLU A 16 9.51 -10.72 -9.81
C GLU A 16 9.08 -9.26 -9.90
N LEU A 17 10.07 -8.38 -10.07
CA LEU A 17 9.79 -7.00 -10.38
C LEU A 17 9.12 -7.05 -11.74
N ASP A 18 7.82 -6.74 -11.81
CA ASP A 18 7.19 -6.42 -13.09
C ASP A 18 8.12 -5.45 -13.82
N ASP A 19 8.33 -5.64 -15.13
CA ASP A 19 9.27 -4.91 -15.99
C ASP A 19 9.02 -3.37 -16.07
N GLY A 20 8.25 -2.81 -15.14
CA GLY A 20 7.93 -1.41 -14.97
C GLY A 20 8.96 -0.60 -14.17
N SER A 21 8.83 0.73 -14.27
CA SER A 21 9.63 1.65 -13.48
C SER A 21 9.26 1.59 -11.98
N LEU A 22 10.18 2.04 -11.13
CA LEU A 22 9.94 2.17 -9.68
C LEU A 22 8.67 2.99 -9.37
N GLU A 23 8.36 3.99 -10.19
CA GLU A 23 7.15 4.79 -10.06
C GLU A 23 5.89 3.92 -10.18
N THR A 24 5.83 3.06 -11.20
CA THR A 24 4.70 2.14 -11.42
C THR A 24 4.57 1.16 -10.25
N ALA A 25 5.67 0.54 -9.83
CA ALA A 25 5.67 -0.43 -8.73
C ALA A 25 5.16 0.20 -7.41
N LEU A 26 5.59 1.43 -7.10
CA LEU A 26 5.11 2.16 -5.92
C LEU A 26 3.62 2.50 -6.03
N ARG A 27 3.16 2.97 -7.20
CA ARG A 27 1.76 3.32 -7.43
C ARG A 27 0.85 2.09 -7.26
N GLU A 28 1.25 0.93 -7.77
CA GLU A 28 0.49 -0.30 -7.61
C GLU A 28 0.48 -0.80 -6.16
N ALA A 29 1.62 -0.73 -5.47
CA ALA A 29 1.69 -1.06 -4.05
C ALA A 29 0.75 -0.17 -3.23
N GLU A 30 0.77 1.14 -3.49
CA GLU A 30 -0.13 2.10 -2.85
C GLU A 30 -1.60 1.78 -3.17
N HIS A 31 -1.94 1.53 -4.44
CA HIS A 31 -3.28 1.17 -4.88
C HIS A 31 -3.82 -0.06 -4.13
N ARG A 32 -3.00 -1.11 -4.00
CA ARG A 32 -3.37 -2.34 -3.26
C ARG A 32 -3.65 -2.06 -1.79
N VAL A 33 -2.80 -1.28 -1.14
CA VAL A 33 -2.94 -0.95 0.29
C VAL A 33 -4.19 -0.09 0.53
N VAL A 34 -4.40 0.95 -0.29
CA VAL A 34 -5.56 1.84 -0.18
C VAL A 34 -6.86 1.09 -0.42
N THR A 35 -6.93 0.27 -1.48
CA THR A 35 -8.12 -0.54 -1.81
C THR A 35 -8.47 -1.48 -0.66
N ARG A 36 -7.49 -2.20 -0.12
CA ARG A 36 -7.69 -3.12 1.02
C ARG A 36 -8.21 -2.39 2.25
N ALA A 37 -7.59 -1.26 2.62
CA ALA A 37 -8.00 -0.50 3.78
C ALA A 37 -9.42 0.09 3.60
N TRP A 38 -9.77 0.54 2.40
CA TRP A 38 -11.10 1.06 2.10
C TRP A 38 -12.20 -0.01 2.22
N ALA A 39 -11.94 -1.19 1.66
CA ALA A 39 -12.85 -2.34 1.77
C ALA A 39 -13.04 -2.76 3.24
N GLN A 40 -11.94 -2.89 4.01
CA GLN A 40 -12.00 -3.20 5.44
C GLN A 40 -12.71 -2.12 6.27
N ALA A 41 -12.62 -0.87 5.84
CA ALA A 41 -13.30 0.24 6.47
C ALA A 41 -14.80 0.32 6.12
N GLY A 42 -15.29 -0.45 5.14
CA GLY A 42 -16.68 -0.41 4.69
C GLY A 42 -17.09 0.98 4.19
N GLY A 43 -16.18 1.69 3.52
CA GLY A 43 -16.43 3.06 3.04
C GLY A 43 -16.36 4.16 4.12
N ASN A 44 -15.93 3.85 5.34
CA ASN A 44 -15.79 4.85 6.41
C ASN A 44 -14.40 5.50 6.38
N VAL A 45 -14.34 6.78 5.96
CA VAL A 45 -13.09 7.56 5.86
C VAL A 45 -12.33 7.65 7.18
N THR A 46 -13.03 7.79 8.32
CA THR A 46 -12.39 7.84 9.64
C THR A 46 -11.68 6.54 9.99
N ARG A 47 -12.29 5.42 9.61
CA ARG A 47 -11.72 4.10 9.87
C ARG A 47 -10.58 3.81 8.91
N ALA A 48 -10.74 4.14 7.63
CA ALA A 48 -9.69 4.02 6.63
C ALA A 48 -8.46 4.86 7.00
N SER A 49 -8.63 6.09 7.49
CA SER A 49 -7.51 6.94 7.92
C SER A 49 -6.72 6.33 9.07
N LYS A 50 -7.41 5.67 10.02
CA LYS A 50 -6.75 4.94 11.11
C LYS A 50 -6.02 3.69 10.62
N LEU A 51 -6.61 2.93 9.70
CA LEU A 51 -5.98 1.73 9.12
C LEU A 51 -4.74 2.08 8.30
N LEU A 52 -4.78 3.18 7.54
CA LEU A 52 -3.69 3.64 6.69
C LEU A 52 -2.63 4.47 7.45
N GLY A 53 -2.92 4.93 8.67
CA GLY A 53 -2.00 5.77 9.44
C GLY A 53 -1.81 7.18 8.87
N VAL A 54 -2.80 7.70 8.15
CA VAL A 54 -2.73 9.03 7.49
C VAL A 54 -3.89 9.94 7.91
N SER A 55 -3.82 11.21 7.52
CA SER A 55 -4.91 12.17 7.75
C SER A 55 -6.14 11.87 6.88
N ARG A 56 -7.33 12.34 7.30
CA ARG A 56 -8.56 12.20 6.50
C ARG A 56 -8.46 12.91 5.14
N PRO A 57 -7.93 14.14 5.03
CA PRO A 57 -7.69 14.77 3.72
C PRO A 57 -6.81 13.91 2.80
N THR A 58 -5.79 13.25 3.35
CA THR A 58 -4.94 12.33 2.58
C THR A 58 -5.74 11.14 2.05
N VAL A 59 -6.64 10.56 2.87
CA VAL A 59 -7.52 9.48 2.40
C VAL A 59 -8.39 9.93 1.22
N TYR A 60 -9.00 11.12 1.28
CA TYR A 60 -9.79 11.62 0.15
C TYR A 60 -8.95 11.78 -1.12
N LYS A 61 -7.72 12.31 -0.99
CA LYS A 61 -6.79 12.41 -2.11
C LYS A 61 -6.49 11.02 -2.68
N LEU A 62 -6.09 10.06 -1.84
CA LEU A 62 -5.77 8.69 -2.25
C LEU A 62 -6.96 8.02 -2.95
N LEU A 63 -8.18 8.16 -2.42
CA LEU A 63 -9.36 7.55 -3.05
C LEU A 63 -9.64 8.13 -4.45
N ARG A 64 -9.44 9.44 -4.65
CA ARG A 64 -9.58 10.06 -5.98
C ARG A 64 -8.46 9.64 -6.92
N ASP A 65 -7.22 9.71 -6.46
CA ASP A 65 -6.02 9.38 -7.26
C ASP A 65 -6.06 7.93 -7.75
N HIS A 66 -6.72 7.05 -6.98
CA HIS A 66 -6.89 5.61 -7.27
C HIS A 66 -8.29 5.25 -7.82
N GLY A 67 -9.15 6.22 -8.13
CA GLY A 67 -10.47 5.97 -8.76
C GLY A 67 -11.48 5.21 -7.89
N LEU A 68 -11.29 5.20 -6.57
CA LEU A 68 -12.16 4.51 -5.61
C LEU A 68 -13.33 5.37 -5.14
N LYS A 69 -13.25 6.70 -5.31
CA LYS A 69 -14.30 7.65 -4.94
C LYS A 69 -14.09 8.99 -5.65
N GLU A 70 -15.19 9.61 -6.11
CA GLU A 70 -15.20 11.01 -6.57
C GLU A 70 -15.28 12.02 -5.40
#